data_AF-A0AAD7W7L9-F1
#
_entry.id   AF-A0AAD7W7L9-F1
#
_cell.length_a   1.000
_cell.length_b   1.000
_cell.length_c   1.000
_cell.angle_alpha   90.00
_cell.angle_beta   90.00
_cell.angle_gamma   90.00
#
_symmetry.space_group_name_H-M   'P 1'
#
loop_
_entity.id
_entity.type
_entity.pdbx_description
1 polymer ?
#
loop_
_entity_poly.entity_id
_entity_poly.type
_entity_poly.pdbx_seq_one_letter_code
_entity_poly.pdbx_strand_id
1 'polypeptide(L)'
;MVPTPVIDSSDKYVSARQASVACPASFFKPTQGDEACIQCPINSRTTNEGATNCVCRNGYYRTDSDPLQMPCTTIPSAPQNVISSVNETSLMLEWASPREMGGREDVVYNIICKSCGAGRGVCTRCGDNVQFVPRQLGLIEPRVYISDLLAHTQYTFEIQAVNGVSDQSPYSPQFSSVNITTNQAVWITGLDGLSGRWAVKGPISASHPPPSAREEKKGTAGHSEWP
;
A
#
# COMPACT_ATOMS: atom_id res chain seq x y z
N MET A 1 30.76 -63.99 58.49
CA MET A 1 29.75 -63.10 59.09
C MET A 1 29.72 -61.84 58.26
N VAL A 2 28.75 -61.75 57.35
CA VAL A 2 28.59 -60.63 56.43
C VAL A 2 27.79 -59.55 57.19
N PRO A 3 28.28 -58.30 57.31
CA PRO A 3 27.54 -57.25 57.99
C PRO A 3 26.27 -56.91 57.21
N THR A 4 25.15 -56.85 57.91
CA THR A 4 23.85 -56.39 57.40
C THR A 4 23.92 -54.91 56.99
N PRO A 5 23.38 -54.53 55.82
CA PRO A 5 23.29 -53.13 55.42
C PRO A 5 22.25 -52.39 56.27
N VAL A 6 22.68 -51.27 56.87
CA VAL A 6 21.79 -50.30 57.53
C VAL A 6 21.03 -49.56 56.43
N ILE A 7 19.71 -49.66 56.44
CA ILE A 7 18.84 -48.88 55.56
C ILE A 7 18.84 -47.44 56.09
N ASP A 8 19.64 -46.57 55.46
CA ASP A 8 19.43 -45.13 55.58
C ASP A 8 18.18 -44.77 54.76
N SER A 9 17.35 -43.93 55.34
CA SER A 9 15.98 -43.69 54.94
C SER A 9 15.94 -42.92 53.63
N SER A 10 15.91 -43.70 52.53
CA SER A 10 15.29 -43.38 51.26
C SER A 10 15.66 -42.01 50.68
N ASP A 11 16.63 -42.05 49.78
CA ASP A 11 16.60 -41.31 48.52
C ASP A 11 15.23 -40.67 48.25
N LYS A 12 15.13 -39.35 48.45
CA LYS A 12 14.11 -38.54 47.79
C LYS A 12 14.43 -38.45 46.30
N TYR A 13 14.55 -39.60 45.63
CA TYR A 13 14.49 -39.74 44.18
C TYR A 13 13.02 -39.74 43.72
N VAL A 14 12.27 -38.78 44.23
CA VAL A 14 11.30 -38.11 43.39
C VAL A 14 11.71 -36.67 43.59
N SER A 15 12.57 -36.18 42.69
CA SER A 15 12.72 -34.75 42.39
C SER A 15 11.39 -34.13 42.71
N ALA A 16 11.32 -33.36 43.82
CA ALA A 16 10.10 -32.69 44.26
C ALA A 16 9.52 -32.15 42.98
N ARG A 17 8.38 -32.71 42.57
CA ARG A 17 7.80 -32.50 41.25
C ARG A 17 7.99 -31.01 41.03
N GLN A 18 8.86 -30.65 40.07
CA GLN A 18 8.77 -29.33 39.48
C GLN A 18 7.40 -29.44 38.84
N ALA A 19 6.36 -29.16 39.63
CA ALA A 19 5.01 -29.06 39.15
C ALA A 19 5.19 -27.93 38.18
N SER A 20 5.32 -28.27 36.90
CA SER A 20 5.49 -27.31 35.84
C SER A 20 4.20 -26.51 35.90
N VAL A 21 4.23 -25.42 36.65
CA VAL A 21 3.05 -24.64 36.96
C VAL A 21 2.53 -24.21 35.61
N ALA A 22 1.33 -24.70 35.28
CA ALA A 22 0.68 -24.35 34.03
C ALA A 22 0.54 -22.82 34.00
N CYS A 23 0.82 -22.21 32.85
CA CYS A 23 0.71 -20.77 32.75
C CYS A 23 -0.72 -20.32 33.08
N PRO A 24 -0.90 -19.30 33.93
CA PRO A 24 -2.24 -18.80 34.22
C PRO A 24 -2.88 -18.21 32.96
N ALA A 25 -4.19 -18.00 32.99
CA ALA A 25 -4.90 -17.34 31.91
C ALA A 25 -4.25 -15.97 31.56
N SER A 26 -4.31 -15.59 30.28
CA SER A 26 -3.59 -14.45 29.69
C SER A 26 -2.06 -14.57 29.59
N PHE A 27 -1.49 -15.70 30.00
CA PHE A 27 -0.07 -16.03 29.81
C PHE A 27 0.08 -17.30 28.99
N PHE A 28 1.21 -17.43 28.32
CA PHE A 28 1.53 -18.59 27.49
C PHE A 28 3.01 -18.96 27.60
N LYS A 29 3.33 -20.18 27.19
CA LYS A 29 4.71 -20.67 27.08
C LYS A 29 4.86 -21.62 25.87
N PRO A 30 5.60 -21.24 24.82
CA PRO A 30 5.72 -22.02 23.59
C PRO A 30 6.32 -23.42 23.78
N THR A 31 7.32 -23.53 24.65
CA THR A 31 8.11 -24.74 24.86
C THR A 31 8.03 -25.18 26.30
N GLN A 32 8.00 -26.49 26.54
CA GLN A 32 8.09 -27.01 27.90
C GLN A 32 9.50 -26.78 28.46
N GLY A 33 9.61 -26.33 29.70
CA GLY A 33 10.90 -26.06 30.36
C GLY A 33 10.71 -25.29 31.65
N ASP A 34 11.77 -24.65 32.14
CA ASP A 34 11.78 -23.87 33.38
C ASP A 34 11.58 -22.36 33.18
N GLU A 35 11.49 -21.89 31.93
CA GLU A 35 11.25 -20.48 31.62
C GLU A 35 9.94 -19.94 32.24
N ALA A 36 9.92 -18.64 32.57
CA ALA A 36 8.72 -18.01 33.08
C ALA A 36 7.62 -17.91 32.00
N CYS A 37 6.36 -17.93 32.44
CA CYS A 37 5.23 -17.68 31.55
C CYS A 37 5.25 -16.25 31.02
N ILE A 38 4.97 -16.10 29.72
CA ILE A 38 5.02 -14.82 29.02
C ILE A 38 3.58 -14.30 28.89
N GLN A 39 3.37 -13.01 29.15
CA GLN A 39 2.06 -12.41 28.96
C GLN A 39 1.69 -12.40 27.48
N CYS A 40 0.41 -12.62 27.16
CA CYS A 40 -0.06 -12.52 25.79
C CYS A 40 0.26 -11.15 25.18
N PRO A 41 0.87 -11.10 23.98
CA PRO A 41 1.18 -9.84 23.31
C PRO A 41 -0.06 -9.02 22.99
N ILE A 42 0.15 -7.74 22.67
CA ILE A 42 -0.92 -6.82 22.27
C ILE A 42 -1.77 -7.43 21.14
N ASN A 43 -3.08 -7.20 21.22
CA ASN A 43 -4.09 -7.75 20.29
C ASN A 43 -4.20 -9.27 20.25
N SER A 44 -3.68 -9.97 21.26
CA SER A 44 -3.91 -11.41 21.46
C SER A 44 -4.51 -11.70 22.85
N ARG A 45 -4.99 -12.93 23.05
CA ARG A 45 -5.49 -13.41 24.34
C ARG A 45 -5.46 -14.94 24.43
N THR A 46 -5.47 -15.46 25.65
CA THR A 46 -5.79 -16.87 25.94
C THR A 46 -6.58 -16.94 27.25
N THR A 47 -7.58 -17.81 27.30
CA THR A 47 -8.36 -18.10 28.51
C THR A 47 -7.96 -19.43 29.15
N ASN A 48 -7.14 -20.22 28.46
CA ASN A 48 -6.75 -21.55 28.91
C ASN A 48 -5.52 -21.48 29.80
N GLU A 49 -5.51 -22.23 30.89
CA GLU A 49 -4.29 -22.47 31.65
C GLU A 49 -3.36 -23.40 30.88
N GLY A 50 -2.05 -23.20 31.00
CA GLY A 50 -1.04 -23.98 30.28
C GLY A 50 -1.00 -23.73 28.78
N ALA A 51 -1.48 -22.58 28.31
CA ALA A 51 -1.49 -22.25 26.89
C ALA A 51 -0.08 -22.20 26.29
N THR A 52 0.09 -22.77 25.11
CA THR A 52 1.36 -22.72 24.35
C THR A 52 1.43 -21.56 23.35
N ASN A 53 0.29 -20.90 23.08
CA ASN A 53 0.19 -19.71 22.26
C ASN A 53 -0.98 -18.82 22.71
N CYS A 54 -1.03 -17.60 22.18
CA CYS A 54 -2.15 -16.69 22.34
C CYS A 54 -2.86 -16.47 21.00
N VAL A 55 -4.19 -16.61 21.01
CA VAL A 55 -5.03 -16.41 19.83
C VAL A 55 -5.22 -14.92 19.58
N CYS A 56 -5.21 -14.51 18.30
CA CYS A 56 -5.45 -13.11 17.94
C CYS A 56 -6.88 -12.68 18.22
N ARG A 57 -7.05 -11.41 18.60
CA ARG A 57 -8.36 -10.77 18.72
C ARG A 57 -8.97 -10.57 17.33
N ASN A 58 -10.29 -10.47 17.27
CA ASN A 58 -11.00 -10.21 16.01
C ASN A 58 -10.46 -8.95 15.32
N GLY A 59 -10.23 -9.04 14.01
CA GLY A 59 -9.62 -7.97 13.20
C GLY A 59 -8.09 -7.92 13.25
N TYR A 60 -7.44 -8.80 14.02
CA TYR A 60 -5.99 -8.91 14.10
C TYR A 60 -5.52 -10.31 13.76
N TYR A 61 -4.32 -10.41 13.22
CA TYR A 61 -3.80 -11.61 12.61
C TYR A 61 -2.28 -11.71 12.81
N ARG A 62 -1.77 -12.92 12.57
CA ARG A 62 -0.35 -13.24 12.44
C ARG A 62 -0.18 -14.20 11.27
N THR A 63 1.00 -14.21 10.71
CA THR A 63 1.46 -15.21 9.73
C THR A 63 2.20 -16.33 10.46
N ASP A 64 2.36 -17.48 9.82
CA ASP A 64 3.11 -18.62 10.38
C ASP A 64 4.60 -18.30 10.56
N SER A 65 5.13 -17.32 9.82
CA SER A 65 6.49 -16.82 9.97
C SER A 65 6.68 -15.87 11.17
N ASP A 66 5.60 -15.34 11.74
CA ASP A 66 5.72 -14.41 12.86
C ASP A 66 5.98 -15.13 14.19
N PRO A 67 6.93 -14.66 15.02
CA PRO A 67 7.13 -15.21 16.34
C PRO A 67 5.87 -15.10 17.22
N LEU A 68 5.59 -16.11 18.04
CA LEU A 68 4.43 -16.12 18.95
C LEU A 68 4.42 -14.97 19.97
N GLN A 69 5.59 -14.38 20.23
CA GLN A 69 5.76 -13.22 21.12
C GLN A 69 5.48 -11.88 20.42
N MET A 70 5.44 -11.84 19.09
CA MET A 70 5.10 -10.62 18.34
C MET A 70 3.62 -10.27 18.57
N PRO A 71 3.21 -8.99 18.67
CA PRO A 71 1.80 -8.59 18.68
C PRO A 71 1.02 -9.12 17.47
N CYS A 72 -0.30 -9.29 17.61
CA CYS A 72 -1.13 -9.44 16.41
C CYS A 72 -1.28 -8.07 15.74
N THR A 73 -1.16 -8.05 14.43
CA THR A 73 -1.23 -6.86 13.57
C THR A 73 -2.51 -6.88 12.75
N THR A 74 -2.85 -5.79 12.08
CA THR A 74 -4.04 -5.72 11.22
C THR A 74 -3.67 -5.24 9.82
N ILE A 75 -4.65 -5.20 8.92
CA ILE A 75 -4.46 -4.72 7.55
C ILE A 75 -4.29 -3.20 7.53
N PRO A 76 -3.58 -2.62 6.54
CA PRO A 76 -3.39 -1.17 6.46
C PRO A 76 -4.68 -0.46 6.03
N SER A 77 -4.79 0.84 6.35
CA SER A 77 -5.82 1.71 5.81
C SER A 77 -5.58 2.00 4.31
N ALA A 78 -6.52 2.69 3.66
CA ALA A 78 -6.33 3.12 2.28
C ALA A 78 -5.14 4.12 2.15
N PRO A 79 -4.41 4.11 1.01
CA PRO A 79 -3.45 5.16 0.66
C PRO A 79 -4.11 6.55 0.64
N GLN A 80 -3.33 7.60 0.89
CA GLN A 80 -3.84 8.97 0.96
C GLN A 80 -3.37 9.80 -0.24
N ASN A 81 -4.02 10.95 -0.48
CA ASN A 81 -3.55 11.99 -1.40
C ASN A 81 -3.13 11.46 -2.78
N VAL A 82 -4.01 10.72 -3.46
CA VAL A 82 -3.73 10.21 -4.81
C VAL A 82 -3.71 11.37 -5.81
N ILE A 83 -2.59 11.52 -6.49
CA ILE A 83 -2.36 12.51 -7.55
C ILE A 83 -2.26 11.75 -8.87
N SER A 84 -2.90 12.29 -9.90
CA SER A 84 -2.87 11.72 -11.25
C SER A 84 -2.38 12.76 -12.25
N SER A 85 -1.47 12.35 -13.13
CA SER A 85 -0.95 13.19 -14.22
C SER A 85 -1.08 12.43 -15.53
N VAL A 86 -2.00 12.87 -16.39
CA VAL A 86 -2.33 12.22 -17.66
C VAL A 86 -1.54 12.88 -18.78
N ASN A 87 -0.90 12.07 -19.61
CA ASN A 87 -0.23 12.49 -20.83
C ASN A 87 -0.73 11.60 -21.99
N GLU A 88 -1.68 12.11 -22.77
CA GLU A 88 -2.34 11.38 -23.87
C GLU A 88 -2.98 10.05 -23.43
N THR A 89 -2.33 8.93 -23.73
CA THR A 89 -2.71 7.54 -23.38
C THR A 89 -1.87 6.96 -22.24
N SER A 90 -1.09 7.81 -21.58
CA SER A 90 -0.26 7.44 -20.44
C SER A 90 -0.68 8.19 -19.18
N LEU A 91 -0.38 7.62 -18.03
CA LEU A 91 -0.77 8.12 -16.73
C LEU A 91 0.36 7.89 -15.73
N MET A 92 0.74 8.93 -14.98
CA MET A 92 1.52 8.80 -13.77
C MET A 92 0.57 8.90 -12.57
N LEU A 93 0.62 7.91 -11.69
CA LEU A 93 -0.04 7.96 -10.39
C LEU A 93 1.01 8.07 -9.30
N GLU A 94 0.76 8.98 -8.35
CA GLU A 94 1.54 9.14 -7.12
C GLU A 94 0.59 9.23 -5.94
N TRP A 95 0.96 8.69 -4.78
CA TRP A 95 0.14 8.73 -3.58
C TRP A 95 0.99 8.89 -2.31
N ALA A 96 0.32 9.15 -1.20
CA ALA A 96 0.89 9.13 0.14
C ALA A 96 0.57 7.81 0.85
N SER A 97 1.43 7.43 1.79
CA SER A 97 1.25 6.22 2.59
C SER A 97 -0.08 6.23 3.36
N PRO A 98 -0.62 5.03 3.67
CA PRO A 98 -1.75 4.89 4.58
C PRO A 98 -1.53 5.60 5.90
N ARG A 99 -2.60 6.13 6.50
CA ARG A 99 -2.54 6.73 7.83
C ARG A 99 -2.21 5.68 8.90
N GLU A 100 -2.74 4.47 8.71
CA GLU A 100 -2.54 3.33 9.60
C GLU A 100 -1.92 2.18 8.81
N MET A 101 -0.72 1.75 9.19
CA MET A 101 -0.02 0.62 8.54
C MET A 101 -0.37 -0.74 9.18
N GLY A 102 -1.27 -0.74 10.16
CA GLY A 102 -1.70 -1.96 10.86
C GLY A 102 -0.65 -2.55 11.81
N GLY A 103 0.37 -1.79 12.19
CA GLY A 103 1.44 -2.22 13.09
C GLY A 103 2.57 -2.99 12.41
N ARG A 104 2.70 -2.86 11.08
CA ARG A 104 3.83 -3.39 10.31
C ARG A 104 4.43 -2.34 9.38
N GLU A 105 5.63 -2.63 8.92
CA GLU A 105 6.40 -1.79 7.98
C GLU A 105 6.52 -2.43 6.59
N ASP A 106 6.00 -3.64 6.40
CA ASP A 106 5.99 -4.42 5.16
C ASP A 106 4.81 -4.06 4.23
N VAL A 107 4.39 -2.79 4.24
CA VAL A 107 3.29 -2.32 3.39
C VAL A 107 3.78 -2.19 1.95
N VAL A 108 3.03 -2.81 1.02
CA VAL A 108 3.21 -2.69 -0.42
C VAL A 108 1.89 -2.34 -1.10
N TYR A 109 1.96 -1.88 -2.34
CA TYR A 109 0.80 -1.39 -3.09
C TYR A 109 0.50 -2.25 -4.32
N ASN A 110 -0.78 -2.41 -4.61
CA ASN A 110 -1.29 -3.11 -5.79
C ASN A 110 -2.22 -2.19 -6.58
N ILE A 111 -2.12 -2.22 -7.91
CA ILE A 111 -2.92 -1.35 -8.79
C ILE A 111 -3.97 -2.18 -9.53
N ILE A 112 -5.24 -1.92 -9.22
CA ILE A 112 -6.36 -2.53 -9.94
C ILE A 112 -6.85 -1.56 -11.01
N CYS A 113 -6.71 -1.97 -12.27
CA CYS A 113 -7.19 -1.20 -13.42
C CYS A 113 -8.54 -1.74 -13.89
N LYS A 114 -9.51 -0.83 -14.06
CA LYS A 114 -10.81 -1.11 -14.65
C LYS A 114 -11.06 -0.14 -15.81
N SER A 115 -11.48 -0.65 -16.97
CA SER A 115 -11.94 0.15 -18.10
C SER A 115 -13.47 0.19 -18.12
N CYS A 116 -14.03 1.39 -18.19
CA CYS A 116 -15.46 1.64 -18.32
C CYS A 116 -15.70 2.15 -19.75
N GLY A 117 -16.32 1.35 -20.61
CA GLY A 117 -16.64 1.77 -21.97
C GLY A 117 -17.58 2.97 -22.00
N ALA A 118 -17.60 3.73 -23.10
CA ALA A 118 -18.41 4.94 -23.28
C ALA A 118 -19.95 4.74 -23.29
N GLY A 119 -20.45 3.59 -22.84
CA GLY A 119 -21.89 3.27 -22.70
C GLY A 119 -22.29 3.09 -21.23
N ARG A 120 -23.58 2.79 -20.97
CA ARG A 120 -24.11 2.43 -19.63
C ARG A 120 -23.64 1.03 -19.16
N GLY A 121 -22.40 0.66 -19.46
CA GLY A 121 -21.82 -0.66 -19.21
C GLY A 121 -21.04 -0.73 -17.90
N VAL A 122 -21.00 -1.93 -17.33
CA VAL A 122 -20.19 -2.30 -16.16
C VAL A 122 -18.70 -2.16 -16.51
N CYS A 123 -17.89 -1.60 -15.60
CA CYS A 123 -16.45 -1.52 -15.79
C CYS A 123 -15.82 -2.92 -15.68
N THR A 124 -14.95 -3.27 -16.61
CA THR A 124 -14.24 -4.55 -16.67
C THR A 124 -12.77 -4.37 -16.32
N ARG A 125 -12.10 -5.44 -15.87
CA ARG A 125 -10.64 -5.39 -15.65
C ARG A 125 -9.93 -5.06 -16.95
N CYS A 126 -8.92 -4.19 -16.88
CA CYS A 126 -8.09 -3.88 -18.04
C CYS A 126 -7.42 -5.15 -18.57
N GLY A 127 -7.27 -5.25 -19.89
CA GLY A 127 -6.55 -6.34 -20.54
C GLY A 127 -5.03 -6.16 -20.47
N ASP A 128 -4.30 -7.19 -20.90
CA ASP A 128 -2.84 -7.30 -20.80
C ASP A 128 -2.05 -6.27 -21.65
N ASN A 129 -2.75 -5.50 -22.49
CA ASN A 129 -2.16 -4.46 -23.32
C ASN A 129 -1.61 -3.31 -22.45
N VAL A 130 -2.23 -3.05 -21.30
CA VAL A 130 -1.86 -1.94 -20.41
C VAL A 130 -0.57 -2.27 -19.67
N GLN A 131 0.44 -1.41 -19.82
CA GLN A 131 1.75 -1.62 -19.20
C GLN A 131 1.88 -0.86 -17.89
N PHE A 132 2.46 -1.50 -16.88
CA PHE A 132 2.73 -0.92 -15.56
C PHE A 132 4.22 -0.96 -15.25
N VAL A 133 4.82 0.21 -15.03
CA VAL A 133 6.24 0.36 -14.71
C VAL A 133 6.38 0.97 -13.31
N PRO A 134 7.15 0.35 -12.40
CA PRO A 134 8.00 -0.84 -12.60
C PRO A 134 7.25 -2.18 -12.56
N ARG A 135 6.05 -2.22 -11.99
CA ARG A 135 5.18 -3.42 -11.89
C ARG A 135 3.78 -3.01 -11.48
N GLN A 136 2.80 -3.89 -11.64
CA GLN A 136 1.41 -3.64 -11.23
C GLN A 136 1.13 -3.98 -9.76
N LEU A 137 1.77 -5.04 -9.24
CA LEU A 137 1.57 -5.59 -7.90
C LEU A 137 2.87 -5.55 -7.09
N GLY A 138 2.76 -5.40 -5.77
CA GLY A 138 3.90 -5.40 -4.86
C GLY A 138 4.83 -4.19 -5.04
N LEU A 139 4.25 -3.02 -5.32
CA LEU A 139 4.98 -1.76 -5.40
C LEU A 139 5.40 -1.31 -4.00
N ILE A 140 6.68 -0.99 -3.83
CA ILE A 140 7.21 -0.43 -2.57
C ILE A 140 7.14 1.09 -2.62
N GLU A 141 7.51 1.68 -3.76
CA GLU A 141 7.40 3.11 -3.98
C GLU A 141 5.94 3.50 -4.24
N PRO A 142 5.49 4.65 -3.70
CA PRO A 142 4.11 5.09 -3.85
C PRO A 142 3.88 5.83 -5.18
N ARG A 143 4.37 5.24 -6.27
CA ARG A 143 4.24 5.75 -7.64
C ARG A 143 4.16 4.61 -8.65
N VAL A 144 3.45 4.85 -9.75
CA VAL A 144 3.45 3.94 -10.90
C VAL A 144 3.23 4.72 -12.20
N TYR A 145 3.98 4.34 -13.24
CA TYR A 145 3.74 4.80 -14.60
C TYR A 145 2.94 3.76 -15.38
N ILE A 146 1.88 4.21 -16.04
CA ILE A 146 0.91 3.38 -16.76
C ILE A 146 0.84 3.87 -18.20
N SER A 147 0.91 2.97 -19.17
CA SER A 147 0.91 3.30 -20.60
C SER A 147 0.07 2.32 -21.42
N ASP A 148 -0.08 2.60 -22.71
CA ASP A 148 -0.89 1.82 -23.67
C ASP A 148 -2.38 1.76 -23.31
N LEU A 149 -2.90 2.82 -22.67
CA LEU A 149 -4.34 2.97 -22.45
C LEU A 149 -5.03 3.35 -23.77
N LEU A 150 -6.25 2.82 -23.98
CA LEU A 150 -7.08 3.26 -25.11
C LEU A 150 -7.45 4.73 -24.95
N ALA A 151 -7.38 5.51 -26.04
CA ALA A 151 -7.79 6.91 -26.08
C ALA A 151 -9.32 7.06 -25.88
N HIS A 152 -9.76 8.21 -25.34
CA HIS A 152 -11.17 8.53 -25.06
C HIS A 152 -11.92 7.46 -24.26
N THR A 153 -11.19 6.74 -23.41
CA THR A 153 -11.76 5.67 -22.60
C THR A 153 -11.67 6.09 -21.15
N GLN A 154 -12.74 5.86 -20.40
CA GLN A 154 -12.75 6.09 -18.97
C GLN A 154 -12.16 4.87 -18.26
N TYR A 155 -11.22 5.13 -17.37
CA TYR A 155 -10.59 4.14 -16.51
C TYR A 155 -10.83 4.49 -15.05
N THR A 156 -10.94 3.47 -14.21
CA THR A 156 -10.87 3.58 -12.77
C THR A 156 -9.64 2.81 -12.30
N PHE A 157 -8.77 3.49 -11.56
CA PHE A 157 -7.62 2.88 -10.92
C PHE A 157 -7.86 2.83 -9.41
N GLU A 158 -7.75 1.65 -8.82
CA GLU A 158 -7.79 1.46 -7.36
C GLU A 158 -6.39 1.11 -6.87
N ILE A 159 -5.85 1.92 -5.97
CA ILE A 159 -4.56 1.72 -5.34
C ILE A 159 -4.82 1.04 -4.00
N GLN A 160 -4.55 -0.26 -3.93
CA GLN A 160 -4.68 -1.06 -2.72
C GLN A 160 -3.41 -0.98 -1.88
N ALA A 161 -3.56 -0.85 -0.57
CA ALA A 161 -2.47 -1.08 0.38
C ALA A 161 -2.62 -2.48 0.99
N VAL A 162 -1.53 -3.25 1.01
CA VAL A 162 -1.47 -4.59 1.60
C VAL A 162 -0.21 -4.74 2.43
N ASN A 163 -0.23 -5.64 3.40
CA ASN A 163 0.90 -6.02 4.26
C ASN A 163 0.90 -7.54 4.47
N GLY A 164 1.87 -8.09 5.21
CA GLY A 164 2.02 -9.53 5.39
C GLY A 164 0.81 -10.26 6.00
N VAL A 165 -0.11 -9.55 6.65
CA VAL A 165 -1.33 -10.14 7.23
C VAL A 165 -2.60 -9.90 6.40
N SER A 166 -2.49 -9.22 5.25
CA SER A 166 -3.64 -8.90 4.42
C SER A 166 -4.36 -10.15 3.90
N ASP A 167 -3.62 -11.21 3.57
CA ASP A 167 -4.20 -12.48 3.11
C ASP A 167 -4.87 -13.29 4.22
N GLN A 168 -4.63 -12.96 5.49
CA GLN A 168 -5.28 -13.59 6.65
C GLN A 168 -6.64 -12.95 6.96
N SER A 169 -6.90 -11.77 6.39
CA SER A 169 -8.15 -11.06 6.62
C SER A 169 -9.27 -11.62 5.73
N PRO A 170 -10.49 -11.82 6.27
CA PRO A 170 -11.65 -12.13 5.43
C PRO A 170 -12.15 -10.90 4.63
N TYR A 171 -11.62 -9.71 4.92
CA TYR A 171 -12.00 -8.47 4.25
C TYR A 171 -11.03 -8.12 3.14
N SER A 172 -11.53 -7.46 2.09
CA SER A 172 -10.69 -6.99 1.00
C SER A 172 -9.73 -5.89 1.47
N PRO A 173 -8.52 -5.82 0.87
CA PRO A 173 -7.59 -4.72 1.09
C PRO A 173 -8.23 -3.36 0.89
N GLN A 174 -7.86 -2.39 1.73
CA GLN A 174 -8.33 -1.02 1.63
C GLN A 174 -7.67 -0.32 0.43
N PHE A 175 -8.43 0.54 -0.24
CA PHE A 175 -7.96 1.21 -1.44
C PHE A 175 -8.47 2.64 -1.56
N SER A 176 -7.73 3.43 -2.34
CA SER A 176 -8.17 4.73 -2.85
C SER A 176 -8.36 4.63 -4.36
N SER A 177 -9.37 5.31 -4.90
CA SER A 177 -9.71 5.24 -6.32
C SER A 177 -9.63 6.59 -7.01
N VAL A 178 -9.22 6.56 -8.29
CA VAL A 178 -9.25 7.73 -9.19
C VAL A 178 -9.87 7.35 -10.52
N ASN A 179 -10.65 8.26 -11.08
CA ASN A 179 -11.28 8.10 -12.39
C ASN A 179 -10.55 8.97 -13.40
N ILE A 180 -10.08 8.35 -14.48
CA ILE A 180 -9.23 8.97 -15.49
C ILE A 180 -9.89 8.80 -16.85
N THR A 181 -9.98 9.88 -17.62
CA THR A 181 -10.36 9.80 -19.03
C THR A 181 -9.14 10.15 -19.85
N THR A 182 -8.72 9.24 -20.72
CA THR A 182 -7.56 9.45 -21.61
C THR A 182 -7.91 10.39 -22.76
N ASN A 183 -6.93 11.19 -23.19
CA ASN A 183 -7.09 12.15 -24.28
C ASN A 183 -6.82 11.50 -25.66
N GLN A 184 -6.88 12.30 -26.73
CA GLN A 184 -6.54 11.86 -28.09
C GLN A 184 -5.07 11.40 -28.19
N ALA A 185 -4.82 10.27 -28.86
CA ALA A 185 -3.50 9.90 -29.35
C ALA A 185 -3.40 10.32 -30.83
N VAL A 186 -2.43 11.16 -31.16
CA VAL A 186 -2.22 11.60 -32.55
C VAL A 186 -1.26 10.64 -33.25
N TRP A 187 -1.78 9.88 -34.21
CA TRP A 187 -0.96 9.11 -35.14
C TRP A 187 -0.39 10.06 -36.19
N ILE A 188 0.90 10.40 -36.11
CA ILE A 188 1.57 11.06 -37.23
C ILE A 188 1.96 9.98 -38.23
N THR A 189 1.17 9.82 -39.29
CA THR A 189 1.60 9.10 -40.48
C THR A 189 2.73 9.89 -41.14
N GLY A 190 3.90 9.28 -41.28
CA GLY A 190 4.97 9.84 -42.12
C GLY A 190 4.50 9.83 -43.59
N LEU A 191 4.81 10.89 -44.34
CA LEU A 191 4.40 11.08 -45.74
C LEU A 191 4.94 10.01 -46.72
N ASP A 192 5.72 9.04 -46.25
CA ASP A 192 6.45 8.10 -47.12
C ASP A 192 6.08 6.62 -46.90
N GLY A 193 5.00 6.32 -46.17
CA GLY A 193 4.41 4.97 -46.11
C GLY A 193 5.24 3.85 -45.47
N LEU A 194 6.48 4.08 -45.04
CA LEU A 194 7.31 3.08 -44.36
C LEU A 194 8.09 3.74 -43.21
N SER A 195 7.86 3.24 -41.99
CA SER A 195 8.49 3.63 -40.72
C SER A 195 7.95 4.91 -40.06
N GLY A 196 6.89 4.76 -39.26
CA GLY A 196 6.56 5.75 -38.21
C GLY A 196 7.65 5.77 -37.14
N ARG A 197 8.08 6.96 -36.73
CA ARG A 197 8.89 7.18 -35.52
C ARG A 197 8.09 8.06 -34.56
N TRP A 198 8.19 7.75 -33.27
CA TRP A 198 7.75 8.60 -32.17
C TRP A 198 8.44 9.96 -32.32
N ALA A 199 7.66 11.03 -32.51
CA ALA A 199 8.17 12.40 -32.53
C ALA A 199 7.49 13.18 -31.42
N VAL A 200 8.26 13.55 -30.40
CA VAL A 200 7.82 14.37 -29.27
C VAL A 200 7.60 15.80 -29.76
N LYS A 201 6.37 16.31 -29.73
CA LYS A 201 6.14 17.76 -29.81
C LYS A 201 6.20 18.30 -28.39
N GLY A 202 7.21 19.14 -28.12
CA GLY A 202 7.34 19.84 -26.84
C GLY A 202 6.13 20.73 -26.55
N PRO A 203 5.90 21.09 -25.28
CA PRO A 203 4.77 21.93 -24.89
C PRO A 203 4.87 23.31 -25.56
N ILE A 204 3.77 23.76 -26.15
CA ILE A 204 3.60 25.16 -26.54
C ILE A 204 3.40 25.93 -25.23
N SER A 205 4.44 26.58 -24.72
CA SER A 205 4.29 27.55 -23.62
C SER A 205 3.47 28.74 -24.11
N ALA A 206 2.20 28.79 -23.74
CA ALA A 206 1.41 30.00 -23.80
C ALA A 206 1.76 30.87 -22.58
N SER A 207 2.83 31.66 -22.67
CA SER A 207 3.06 32.76 -21.74
C SER A 207 2.17 33.94 -22.14
N HIS A 208 1.16 34.25 -21.31
CA HIS A 208 0.44 35.52 -21.41
C HIS A 208 1.42 36.69 -21.19
N PRO A 209 1.51 37.68 -22.09
CA PRO A 209 2.29 38.88 -21.83
C PRO A 209 1.60 39.75 -20.76
N PRO A 210 2.34 40.41 -19.85
CA PRO A 210 1.77 41.36 -18.91
C PRO A 210 1.21 42.59 -19.65
N PRO A 211 0.14 43.24 -19.13
CA PRO A 211 -0.43 44.42 -19.77
C PRO A 211 0.59 45.57 -19.79
N SER A 212 0.88 46.08 -20.98
CA SER A 212 1.79 47.20 -21.20
C SER A 212 1.25 48.50 -20.57
N ALA A 213 2.11 49.20 -19.84
CA ALA A 213 1.88 50.55 -19.36
C ALA A 213 1.55 51.51 -20.53
N ARG A 214 0.58 52.39 -20.30
CA ARG A 214 0.11 53.40 -21.25
C ARG A 214 1.09 54.57 -21.26
N GLU A 215 1.92 54.67 -22.31
CA GLU A 215 2.74 55.85 -22.56
C GLU A 215 1.89 56.98 -23.17
N GLU A 216 1.81 58.09 -22.46
CA GLU A 216 1.15 59.33 -22.85
C GLU A 216 2.03 60.07 -23.87
N LYS A 217 1.57 60.16 -25.13
CA LYS A 217 2.29 60.86 -26.20
C LYS A 217 2.33 62.37 -25.94
N LYS A 218 3.56 62.90 -25.78
CA LYS A 218 3.89 64.31 -26.01
C LYS A 218 3.58 64.69 -27.47
N GLY A 219 2.54 65.49 -27.67
CA GLY A 219 2.34 66.29 -28.89
C GLY A 219 2.96 67.68 -28.70
N THR A 220 3.72 68.15 -29.69
CA THR A 220 4.37 69.47 -29.68
C THR A 220 3.81 70.32 -30.82
N ALA A 221 3.66 71.63 -30.54
CA ALA A 221 3.71 72.81 -31.43
C ALA A 221 2.42 73.49 -31.94
N GLY A 222 2.41 74.83 -31.81
CA GLY A 222 1.56 75.83 -32.48
C GLY A 222 0.54 76.50 -31.54
N HIS A 223 0.79 77.62 -30.83
CA HIS A 223 1.04 79.02 -31.26
C HIS A 223 -0.08 79.63 -32.13
N SER A 224 -1.00 80.39 -31.52
CA SER A 224 -1.53 81.68 -32.01
C SER A 224 -2.57 82.30 -31.05
N GLU A 225 -2.49 83.62 -30.93
CA GLU A 225 -3.11 84.60 -30.02
C GLU A 225 -4.65 84.76 -30.00
N TRP A 226 -5.15 85.23 -28.83
CA TRP A 226 -6.14 86.29 -28.47
C TRP A 226 -7.14 86.85 -29.51
N PRO A 227 -8.32 87.39 -29.11
CA PRO A 227 -8.61 88.24 -27.93
C PRO A 227 -9.53 87.64 -26.86
#